data_AF-A0A1F8LPJ0-F1
#
_entry.id   AF-A0A1F8LPJ0-F1
#
_cell.length_a   1.000
_cell.length_b   1.000
_cell.length_c   1.000
_cell.angle_alpha   90.00
_cell.angle_beta   90.00
_cell.angle_gamma   90.00
#
_symmetry.space_group_name_H-M   'P 1'
#
loop_
_entity.id
_entity.type
_entity.pdbx_description
1 polymer ?
#
loop_
_entity_poly.entity_id
_entity_poly.type
_entity_poly.pdbx_seq_one_letter_code
_entity_poly.pdbx_strand_id
1 'polypeptide(L)'
;MSLIQPSSSASARRRPGALRTGPAGLGVLVLVAMATLVAPTVLAAAAEVGYRDFYYGDTLTLNNSAANVTVDETQAKLWHNDGRWWGGLFNNGDAKYHVYRLDIATQTWIDTGTALDDRDSSRADILWSGNNKLYVASTTASKTSGALRVYRYSYDSVSKTYSKDGGFPVTLVQPAGLPKGATSVSIARDSTGQLWVTWMQRLGTIPESTRVYVAHSTGTDASWSAGAELPGQGTSALAQGVSGIVSFGNGANAAVGVLWSREVSPSSSATDNGFFFSSHLDSADDTTGWSAPELAYGGAYAADNHLSLATDTSGRVLAAVKTGKSADPGPNGSDPEIAVLRRTAPDTWETHKVTSVSDRKTTKPFIVVDSLNGQANVFFVRPESGQSTLNPRIVYRKQASLTDLAFATGLGVAIIKNTTDYYLNDPTSTKQKVSGIGIVVLASDTKTHYYLHGCIGSACAGP
;
A
#
# COMPACT_ATOMS: atom_id res chain seq x y z
N MET A 1 2.90 -68.33 -33.16
CA MET A 1 2.08 -69.28 -33.95
C MET A 1 0.68 -68.70 -34.04
N SER A 2 0.19 -68.32 -35.23
CA SER A 2 -0.30 -69.23 -36.29
C SER A 2 -1.68 -69.81 -35.91
N LEU A 3 -2.75 -69.75 -36.72
CA LEU A 3 -2.93 -69.33 -38.13
C LEU A 3 -4.45 -69.14 -38.44
N ILE A 4 -4.76 -68.42 -39.53
CA ILE A 4 -5.84 -68.70 -40.53
C ILE A 4 -7.34 -68.60 -40.16
N GLN A 5 -8.06 -67.76 -40.95
CA GLN A 5 -9.48 -67.93 -41.32
C GLN A 5 -9.63 -68.84 -42.54
N PRO A 6 -10.78 -69.52 -42.70
CA PRO A 6 -11.51 -69.54 -43.99
C PRO A 6 -13.02 -69.25 -43.78
N SER A 7 -13.89 -68.72 -44.66
CA SER A 7 -13.99 -68.41 -46.10
C SER A 7 -15.34 -68.94 -46.65
N SER A 8 -15.91 -68.21 -47.64
CA SER A 8 -17.16 -68.50 -48.41
C SER A 8 -18.48 -68.43 -47.61
N SER A 9 -19.70 -68.36 -48.21
CA SER A 9 -20.14 -68.20 -49.62
C SER A 9 -21.45 -67.35 -49.65
N ALA A 10 -21.65 -66.38 -50.56
CA ALA A 10 -22.16 -66.46 -51.95
C ALA A 10 -23.71 -66.59 -52.12
N SER A 11 -24.35 -65.56 -52.72
CA SER A 11 -25.60 -65.56 -53.54
C SER A 11 -26.35 -64.22 -53.39
N ALA A 12 -26.92 -63.51 -54.36
CA ALA A 12 -26.81 -63.29 -55.81
C ALA A 12 -28.17 -62.75 -56.32
N ARG A 13 -28.19 -61.98 -57.43
CA ARG A 13 -29.36 -61.36 -58.12
C ARG A 13 -29.86 -60.04 -57.48
N ARG A 14 -30.24 -58.99 -58.23
CA ARG A 14 -30.30 -58.75 -59.70
C ARG A 14 -30.08 -57.25 -60.02
N ARG A 15 -29.52 -56.95 -61.21
CA ARG A 15 -29.45 -55.61 -61.86
C ARG A 15 -30.73 -55.35 -62.70
N PRO A 16 -30.91 -54.20 -63.42
CA PRO A 16 -30.21 -52.91 -63.39
C PRO A 16 -31.15 -51.68 -63.27
N GLY A 17 -30.57 -50.49 -63.07
CA GLY A 17 -31.24 -49.20 -63.29
C GLY A 17 -30.20 -48.08 -63.29
N ALA A 18 -29.72 -47.68 -64.47
CA ALA A 18 -28.66 -46.68 -64.60
C ALA A 18 -29.23 -45.31 -64.97
N LEU A 19 -28.76 -44.26 -64.29
CA LEU A 19 -28.61 -42.91 -64.87
C LEU A 19 -27.55 -42.14 -64.08
N ARG A 20 -26.75 -41.36 -64.80
CA ARG A 20 -25.61 -40.56 -64.29
C ARG A 20 -26.11 -39.21 -63.76
N THR A 21 -25.42 -38.62 -62.77
CA THR A 21 -24.44 -37.50 -62.95
C THR A 21 -24.15 -36.77 -61.63
N GLY A 22 -22.90 -36.34 -61.42
CA GLY A 22 -22.55 -35.20 -60.57
C GLY A 22 -22.10 -35.51 -59.12
N PRO A 23 -20.85 -35.18 -58.74
CA PRO A 23 -20.43 -35.15 -57.34
C PRO A 23 -20.68 -33.76 -56.73
N ALA A 24 -21.41 -33.71 -55.62
CA ALA A 24 -21.42 -32.55 -54.72
C ALA A 24 -20.75 -32.98 -53.41
N GLY A 25 -19.56 -32.44 -53.14
CA GLY A 25 -18.83 -32.77 -51.91
C GLY A 25 -19.48 -32.13 -50.69
N LEU A 26 -19.85 -32.93 -49.69
CA LEU A 26 -20.16 -32.40 -48.37
C LEU A 26 -18.85 -31.99 -47.68
N GLY A 27 -18.58 -30.68 -47.67
CA GLY A 27 -17.63 -30.10 -46.73
C GLY A 27 -18.22 -30.16 -45.32
N VAL A 28 -17.54 -30.88 -44.41
CA VAL A 28 -17.89 -30.89 -42.99
C VAL A 28 -17.43 -29.56 -42.39
N LEU A 29 -18.37 -28.63 -42.20
CA LEU A 29 -18.11 -27.39 -41.46
C LEU A 29 -18.04 -27.72 -39.96
N VAL A 30 -16.83 -27.74 -39.40
CA VAL A 30 -16.64 -27.80 -37.95
C VAL A 30 -16.89 -26.40 -37.38
N LEU A 31 -18.10 -26.13 -36.90
CA LEU A 31 -18.35 -24.95 -36.08
C LEU A 31 -17.65 -25.11 -34.73
N VAL A 32 -16.52 -24.44 -34.57
CA VAL A 32 -15.95 -24.16 -33.24
C VAL A 32 -16.81 -23.08 -32.60
N ALA A 33 -17.79 -23.50 -31.80
CA ALA A 33 -18.57 -22.59 -30.96
C ALA A 33 -17.66 -22.04 -29.84
N MET A 34 -17.07 -20.86 -30.07
CA MET A 34 -16.45 -20.09 -28.99
C MET A 34 -17.55 -19.62 -28.03
N ALA A 35 -17.75 -20.38 -26.96
CA ALA A 35 -18.52 -19.93 -25.81
C ALA A 35 -17.75 -18.82 -25.09
N THR A 36 -18.07 -17.57 -25.41
CA THR A 36 -17.64 -16.42 -24.62
C THR A 36 -18.26 -16.53 -23.23
N LEU A 37 -17.47 -16.86 -22.21
CA LEU A 37 -17.85 -16.65 -20.82
C LEU A 37 -17.99 -15.14 -20.58
N VAL A 38 -19.22 -14.64 -20.73
CA VAL A 38 -19.59 -13.33 -20.16
C VAL A 38 -19.74 -13.55 -18.66
N ALA A 39 -18.66 -13.34 -17.92
CA ALA A 39 -18.75 -13.23 -16.47
C ALA A 39 -19.72 -12.07 -16.13
N PRO A 40 -20.68 -12.26 -15.22
CA PRO A 40 -21.59 -11.19 -14.84
C PRO A 40 -20.78 -10.04 -14.23
N THR A 41 -20.83 -8.88 -14.87
CA THR A 41 -20.22 -7.65 -14.36
C THR A 41 -21.00 -7.16 -13.15
N VAL A 42 -20.57 -7.59 -11.95
CA VAL A 42 -21.08 -7.06 -10.69
C VAL A 42 -20.52 -5.66 -10.52
N LEU A 43 -21.37 -4.63 -10.67
CA LEU A 43 -21.02 -3.25 -10.33
C LEU A 43 -20.76 -3.14 -8.82
N ALA A 44 -19.86 -2.24 -8.42
CA ALA A 44 -19.72 -1.90 -7.01
C ALA A 44 -21.03 -1.33 -6.47
N ALA A 45 -21.37 -1.69 -5.23
CA ALA A 45 -22.60 -1.18 -4.63
C ALA A 45 -22.43 0.29 -4.25
N ALA A 46 -23.50 1.08 -4.40
CA ALA A 46 -23.47 2.49 -4.02
C ALA A 46 -23.22 2.62 -2.51
N ALA A 47 -22.11 3.26 -2.13
CA ALA A 47 -21.95 3.85 -0.81
C ALA A 47 -22.61 5.25 -0.80
N GLU A 48 -22.71 5.90 0.36
CA GLU A 48 -23.20 7.28 0.42
C GLU A 48 -22.21 8.26 -0.23
N VAL A 49 -20.91 7.98 -0.09
CA VAL A 49 -19.82 8.60 -0.86
C VAL A 49 -18.76 7.52 -1.12
N GLY A 50 -18.25 7.46 -2.36
CA GLY A 50 -17.34 6.40 -2.81
C GLY A 50 -18.09 5.14 -3.23
N TYR A 51 -17.39 4.02 -3.27
CA TYR A 51 -17.87 2.73 -3.76
C TYR A 51 -17.67 1.66 -2.69
N ARG A 52 -18.69 0.81 -2.54
CA ARG A 52 -18.61 -0.37 -1.67
C ARG A 52 -18.17 -1.56 -2.53
N ASP A 53 -16.97 -2.05 -2.25
CA ASP A 53 -16.33 -3.12 -3.00
C ASP A 53 -16.76 -4.49 -2.45
N PHE A 54 -15.82 -5.42 -2.37
CA PHE A 54 -16.06 -6.81 -2.00
C PHE A 54 -15.70 -7.10 -0.54
N TYR A 55 -16.30 -8.19 -0.05
CA TYR A 55 -16.06 -8.76 1.28
C TYR A 55 -14.74 -9.54 1.31
N TYR A 56 -13.91 -9.31 2.33
CA TYR A 56 -12.58 -9.90 2.48
C TYR A 56 -12.48 -11.00 3.55
N GLY A 57 -13.58 -11.34 4.24
CA GLY A 57 -13.66 -12.53 5.10
C GLY A 57 -13.70 -12.29 6.61
N ASP A 58 -14.55 -13.06 7.30
CA ASP A 58 -14.60 -13.17 8.77
C ASP A 58 -13.54 -14.14 9.33
N THR A 59 -13.19 -15.18 8.57
CA THR A 59 -12.36 -16.32 9.02
C THR A 59 -10.87 -16.08 8.85
N LEU A 60 -10.46 -14.85 9.09
CA LEU A 60 -9.07 -14.49 9.25
C LEU A 60 -8.60 -15.02 10.62
N THR A 61 -7.64 -15.96 10.65
CA THR A 61 -6.95 -16.50 11.85
C THR A 61 -6.01 -15.46 12.47
N LEU A 62 -6.49 -14.23 12.54
CA LEU A 62 -5.78 -12.99 12.73
C LEU A 62 -6.15 -12.37 14.07
N ASN A 63 -5.48 -12.89 15.10
CA ASN A 63 -5.66 -12.57 16.51
C ASN A 63 -5.99 -11.09 16.81
N ASN A 64 -7.29 -10.77 16.86
CA ASN A 64 -7.94 -9.57 17.42
C ASN A 64 -7.40 -8.18 16.99
N SER A 65 -6.61 -8.09 15.92
CA SER A 65 -5.97 -6.83 15.50
C SER A 65 -5.53 -6.81 14.03
N ALA A 66 -5.92 -7.82 13.26
CA ALA A 66 -5.52 -7.97 11.87
C ALA A 66 -6.67 -8.32 10.90
N ALA A 67 -7.93 -8.26 11.35
CA ALA A 67 -9.12 -8.11 10.48
C ALA A 67 -9.21 -6.69 9.86
N ASN A 68 -8.07 -6.18 9.40
CA ASN A 68 -7.88 -4.87 8.82
C ASN A 68 -6.85 -5.07 7.71
N VAL A 69 -7.32 -5.02 6.48
CA VAL A 69 -6.57 -5.45 5.28
C VAL A 69 -6.02 -4.27 4.48
N THR A 70 -6.09 -3.05 5.04
CA THR A 70 -5.41 -1.84 4.55
C THR A 70 -4.31 -1.33 5.48
N VAL A 71 -4.20 -1.85 6.70
CA VAL A 71 -3.06 -1.65 7.64
C VAL A 71 -1.73 -2.06 6.99
N ASP A 72 -0.57 -1.43 7.22
CA ASP A 72 -0.22 -0.48 8.26
C ASP A 72 0.03 0.95 7.76
N GLU A 73 0.12 1.91 8.67
CA GLU A 73 -0.20 3.33 8.34
C GLU A 73 0.89 4.05 7.53
N THR A 74 2.10 3.49 7.50
CA THR A 74 3.22 3.94 6.66
C THR A 74 3.21 3.33 5.24
N GLN A 75 2.27 2.41 4.95
CA GLN A 75 2.32 1.52 3.79
C GLN A 75 1.33 1.92 2.68
N ALA A 76 1.85 2.02 1.46
CA ALA A 76 1.03 2.12 0.25
C ALA A 76 0.54 0.74 -0.18
N LYS A 77 -0.76 0.61 -0.48
CA LYS A 77 -1.36 -0.61 -1.05
C LYS A 77 -1.69 -0.49 -2.54
N LEU A 78 -1.68 0.73 -3.08
CA LEU A 78 -2.03 1.00 -4.48
C LEU A 78 -0.83 1.49 -5.28
N TRP A 79 -0.88 1.28 -6.59
CA TRP A 79 0.06 1.85 -7.54
C TRP A 79 -0.62 2.10 -8.88
N HIS A 80 0.04 2.85 -9.76
CA HIS A 80 -0.45 3.13 -11.10
C HIS A 80 0.63 3.03 -12.16
N ASN A 81 0.26 2.47 -13.30
CA ASN A 81 1.07 2.38 -14.50
C ASN A 81 0.16 2.05 -15.69
N ASP A 82 0.59 2.39 -16.90
CA ASP A 82 -0.11 2.00 -18.14
C ASP A 82 -1.61 2.40 -18.12
N GLY A 83 -1.86 3.64 -17.66
CA GLY A 83 -3.20 4.23 -17.57
C GLY A 83 -4.16 3.54 -16.58
N ARG A 84 -3.66 2.67 -15.68
CA ARG A 84 -4.47 1.84 -14.79
C ARG A 84 -4.08 2.02 -13.34
N TRP A 85 -5.08 1.94 -12.48
CA TRP A 85 -4.91 1.76 -11.04
C TRP A 85 -4.88 0.27 -10.69
N TRP A 86 -3.98 -0.08 -9.79
CA TRP A 86 -3.76 -1.42 -9.29
C TRP A 86 -3.67 -1.38 -7.77
N GLY A 87 -3.91 -2.53 -7.13
CA GLY A 87 -3.79 -2.65 -5.68
C GLY A 87 -3.46 -4.06 -5.22
N GLY A 88 -2.84 -4.15 -4.04
CA GLY A 88 -2.66 -5.40 -3.32
C GLY A 88 -3.82 -5.60 -2.35
N LEU A 89 -4.84 -6.37 -2.74
CA LEU A 89 -6.05 -6.59 -1.95
C LEU A 89 -6.16 -8.07 -1.55
N PHE A 90 -6.78 -8.33 -0.41
CA PHE A 90 -6.92 -9.68 0.14
C PHE A 90 -8.05 -10.46 -0.55
N ASN A 91 -7.71 -11.58 -1.18
CA ASN A 91 -8.65 -12.55 -1.72
C ASN A 91 -9.02 -13.56 -0.60
N ASN A 92 -10.30 -13.56 -0.21
CA ASN A 92 -10.83 -14.46 0.84
C ASN A 92 -10.89 -15.94 0.42
N GLY A 93 -11.05 -16.24 -0.87
CA GLY A 93 -11.11 -17.61 -1.38
C GLY A 93 -9.76 -18.32 -1.32
N ASP A 94 -8.69 -17.59 -1.70
CA ASP A 94 -7.32 -18.11 -1.74
C ASP A 94 -6.50 -17.79 -0.47
N ALA A 95 -7.10 -17.03 0.46
CA ALA A 95 -6.53 -16.52 1.71
C ALA A 95 -5.17 -15.81 1.54
N LYS A 96 -5.05 -14.97 0.50
CA LYS A 96 -3.80 -14.27 0.12
C LYS A 96 -4.07 -12.88 -0.43
N TYR A 97 -3.08 -11.99 -0.36
CA TYR A 97 -3.11 -10.75 -1.12
C TYR A 97 -2.78 -11.02 -2.60
N HIS A 98 -3.66 -10.60 -3.49
CA HIS A 98 -3.46 -10.65 -4.94
C HIS A 98 -3.29 -9.25 -5.53
N VAL A 99 -2.75 -9.18 -6.74
CA VAL A 99 -2.87 -7.99 -7.59
C VAL A 99 -4.29 -7.90 -8.12
N TYR A 100 -4.95 -6.78 -7.82
CA TYR A 100 -6.21 -6.39 -8.46
C TYR A 100 -5.98 -5.19 -9.37
N ARG A 101 -6.79 -5.09 -10.42
CA ARG A 101 -6.90 -3.92 -11.30
C ARG A 101 -8.22 -3.21 -11.02
N LEU A 102 -8.21 -1.89 -10.84
CA LEU A 102 -9.46 -1.13 -10.86
C LEU A 102 -9.95 -0.99 -12.30
N ASP A 103 -11.17 -1.44 -12.56
CA ASP A 103 -11.91 -1.01 -13.73
C ASP A 103 -12.57 0.33 -13.43
N ILE A 104 -12.10 1.39 -14.08
CA ILE A 104 -12.56 2.76 -13.83
C ILE A 104 -13.98 2.98 -14.37
N ALA A 105 -14.42 2.24 -15.40
CA ALA A 105 -15.77 2.39 -15.93
C ALA A 105 -16.80 1.80 -14.98
N THR A 106 -16.58 0.58 -14.47
CA THR A 106 -17.52 -0.06 -13.53
C THR A 106 -17.24 0.27 -12.06
N GLN A 107 -16.12 0.96 -11.77
CA GLN A 107 -15.58 1.25 -10.43
C GLN A 107 -15.49 -0.02 -9.58
N THR A 108 -14.89 -1.07 -10.15
CA THR A 108 -14.78 -2.40 -9.53
C THR A 108 -13.36 -2.94 -9.59
N TRP A 109 -12.88 -3.51 -8.50
CA TRP A 109 -11.62 -4.23 -8.46
C TRP A 109 -11.75 -5.63 -9.06
N ILE A 110 -10.90 -5.93 -10.04
CA ILE A 110 -10.83 -7.21 -10.75
C ILE A 110 -9.53 -7.92 -10.36
N ASP A 111 -9.61 -9.11 -9.77
CA ASP A 111 -8.46 -9.94 -9.42
C ASP A 111 -7.75 -10.43 -10.70
N THR A 112 -6.41 -10.39 -10.73
CA THR A 112 -5.60 -10.96 -11.83
C THR A 112 -5.14 -12.40 -11.56
N GLY A 113 -5.37 -12.93 -10.36
CA GLY A 113 -4.83 -14.22 -9.90
C GLY A 113 -3.35 -14.19 -9.51
N THR A 114 -2.71 -13.02 -9.50
CA THR A 114 -1.28 -12.90 -9.16
C THR A 114 -1.10 -12.66 -7.66
N ALA A 115 -0.74 -13.69 -6.90
CA ALA A 115 -0.45 -13.56 -5.47
C ALA A 115 0.82 -12.72 -5.18
N LEU A 116 0.70 -11.75 -4.26
CA LEU A 116 1.76 -10.84 -3.79
C LEU A 116 2.55 -11.37 -2.59
N ASP A 117 1.90 -12.11 -1.70
CA ASP A 117 2.51 -12.82 -0.58
C ASP A 117 1.75 -14.14 -0.39
N ASP A 118 2.48 -15.22 -0.13
CA ASP A 118 1.92 -16.55 0.11
C ASP A 118 1.36 -16.72 1.54
N ARG A 119 1.52 -15.70 2.40
CA ARG A 119 1.06 -15.66 3.79
C ARG A 119 -0.25 -14.88 3.93
N ASP A 120 -1.26 -15.53 4.49
CA ASP A 120 -2.59 -14.99 4.85
C ASP A 120 -2.54 -13.73 5.72
N SER A 121 -1.59 -13.70 6.64
CA SER A 121 -1.40 -12.72 7.71
C SER A 121 -0.44 -11.60 7.34
N SER A 122 -0.12 -11.46 6.06
CA SER A 122 0.87 -10.51 5.55
C SER A 122 0.42 -9.04 5.62
N ARG A 123 1.41 -8.14 5.71
CA ARG A 123 1.24 -6.68 5.68
C ARG A 123 2.34 -6.08 4.81
N ALA A 124 1.95 -5.53 3.68
CA ALA A 124 2.85 -5.11 2.61
C ALA A 124 2.91 -3.59 2.39
N ASP A 125 4.10 -3.05 2.14
CA ASP A 125 4.29 -1.75 1.50
C ASP A 125 4.71 -1.96 0.05
N ILE A 126 3.99 -1.32 -0.86
CA ILE A 126 4.08 -1.57 -2.30
C ILE A 126 4.70 -0.38 -3.02
N LEU A 127 5.74 -0.67 -3.82
CA LEU A 127 6.51 0.31 -4.57
C LEU A 127 6.57 -0.09 -6.05
N TRP A 128 5.91 0.69 -6.90
CA TRP A 128 6.18 0.70 -8.33
C TRP A 128 7.40 1.58 -8.62
N SER A 129 8.42 1.00 -9.23
CA SER A 129 9.73 1.65 -9.47
C SER A 129 9.87 2.29 -10.86
N GLY A 130 8.83 2.26 -11.69
CA GLY A 130 8.84 2.84 -13.05
C GLY A 130 9.51 1.99 -14.14
N ASN A 131 10.42 1.06 -13.78
CA ASN A 131 11.15 0.21 -14.73
C ASN A 131 10.48 -1.16 -14.98
N ASN A 132 9.15 -1.18 -15.13
CA ASN A 132 8.32 -2.39 -15.21
C ASN A 132 8.41 -3.36 -14.01
N LYS A 133 8.96 -2.91 -12.87
CA LYS A 133 9.02 -3.70 -11.63
C LYS A 133 8.08 -3.16 -10.55
N LEU A 134 7.47 -4.09 -9.84
CA LEU A 134 6.76 -3.86 -8.60
C LEU A 134 7.52 -4.56 -7.47
N TYR A 135 7.86 -3.81 -6.43
CA TYR A 135 8.46 -4.34 -5.21
C TYR A 135 7.43 -4.35 -4.10
N VAL A 136 7.46 -5.40 -3.29
CA VAL A 136 6.55 -5.59 -2.15
C VAL A 136 7.40 -5.97 -0.96
N ALA A 137 7.58 -5.03 -0.03
CA ALA A 137 8.20 -5.33 1.27
C ALA A 137 7.11 -5.74 2.25
N SER A 138 7.23 -6.93 2.85
CA SER A 138 6.13 -7.57 3.57
C SER A 138 6.56 -8.22 4.89
N THR A 139 5.84 -7.91 5.95
CA THR A 139 5.88 -8.58 7.27
C THR A 139 4.62 -9.43 7.46
N THR A 140 4.42 -10.05 8.62
CA THR A 140 3.09 -10.53 9.04
C THR A 140 2.65 -9.86 10.34
N ALA A 141 1.41 -10.08 10.75
CA ALA A 141 0.90 -9.64 12.05
C ALA A 141 1.74 -10.15 13.26
N SER A 142 2.60 -11.16 13.08
CA SER A 142 3.49 -11.64 14.16
C SER A 142 4.73 -10.75 14.32
N LYS A 143 4.68 -9.88 15.34
CA LYS A 143 5.82 -9.02 15.77
C LYS A 143 7.01 -9.78 16.39
N THR A 144 7.02 -11.11 16.35
CA THR A 144 8.08 -11.95 16.93
C THR A 144 8.59 -13.08 16.02
N SER A 145 7.78 -13.52 15.05
CA SER A 145 8.12 -14.59 14.09
C SER A 145 7.75 -14.29 12.62
N GLY A 146 7.13 -13.14 12.34
CA GLY A 146 6.80 -12.67 11.00
C GLY A 146 8.01 -12.15 10.23
N ALA A 147 8.85 -13.05 9.71
CA ALA A 147 10.06 -12.71 8.99
C ALA A 147 9.80 -11.70 7.85
N LEU A 148 10.65 -10.66 7.76
CA LEU A 148 10.56 -9.66 6.71
C LEU A 148 10.97 -10.26 5.36
N ARG A 149 10.14 -10.03 4.33
CA ARG A 149 10.37 -10.49 2.96
C ARG A 149 10.30 -9.32 1.99
N VAL A 150 11.11 -9.35 0.93
CA VAL A 150 10.93 -8.51 -0.25
C VAL A 150 10.60 -9.40 -1.43
N TYR A 151 9.51 -9.10 -2.14
CA TYR A 151 9.13 -9.72 -3.40
C TYR A 151 9.36 -8.73 -4.54
N ARG A 152 9.61 -9.24 -5.75
CA ARG A 152 9.68 -8.46 -7.00
C ARG A 152 8.82 -9.13 -8.07
N TYR A 153 8.07 -8.32 -8.81
CA TYR A 153 7.22 -8.75 -9.91
C TYR A 153 7.55 -7.96 -11.17
N SER A 154 7.43 -8.61 -12.33
CA SER A 154 7.49 -7.99 -13.65
C SER A 154 6.10 -7.66 -14.16
N TYR A 155 5.91 -6.46 -14.71
CA TYR A 155 4.71 -6.09 -15.44
C TYR A 155 4.87 -6.36 -16.95
N ASP A 156 3.95 -7.15 -17.51
CA ASP A 156 3.79 -7.29 -18.96
C ASP A 156 2.71 -6.32 -19.46
N SER A 157 3.12 -5.34 -20.28
CA SER A 157 2.24 -4.34 -20.88
C SER A 157 1.40 -4.86 -22.05
N VAL A 158 1.65 -6.07 -22.56
CA VAL A 158 0.83 -6.71 -23.60
C VAL A 158 -0.37 -7.40 -22.96
N SER A 159 -0.13 -8.35 -22.05
CA SER A 159 -1.20 -9.05 -21.33
C SER A 159 -1.87 -8.21 -20.24
N LYS A 160 -1.24 -7.10 -19.80
CA LYS A 160 -1.64 -6.29 -18.63
C LYS A 160 -1.65 -7.14 -17.35
N THR A 161 -0.59 -7.91 -17.12
CA THR A 161 -0.48 -8.81 -15.95
C THR A 161 0.85 -8.63 -15.21
N TYR A 162 0.89 -9.16 -13.98
CA TYR A 162 2.08 -9.26 -13.16
C TYR A 162 2.50 -10.71 -12.99
N SER A 163 3.80 -10.99 -13.08
CA SER A 163 4.40 -12.28 -12.76
C SER A 163 5.51 -12.12 -11.73
N LYS A 164 5.59 -13.04 -10.76
CA LYS A 164 6.65 -13.01 -9.74
C LYS A 164 8.00 -13.36 -10.38
N ASP A 165 9.02 -12.58 -10.09
CA ASP A 165 10.36 -12.82 -10.61
C ASP A 165 11.02 -14.04 -9.95
N GLY A 166 11.81 -14.78 -10.73
CA GLY A 166 12.68 -15.83 -10.21
C GLY A 166 13.68 -15.29 -9.18
N GLY A 167 13.88 -16.03 -8.10
CA GLY A 167 14.70 -15.59 -6.94
C GLY A 167 13.94 -14.87 -5.84
N PHE A 168 12.63 -14.60 -6.01
CA PHE A 168 11.81 -13.92 -5.00
C PHE A 168 10.73 -14.82 -4.35
N PRO A 169 10.40 -14.62 -3.05
CA PRO A 169 10.90 -13.56 -2.16
C PRO A 169 12.32 -13.78 -1.66
N VAL A 170 13.02 -12.67 -1.41
CA VAL A 170 14.18 -12.64 -0.51
C VAL A 170 13.66 -12.51 0.92
N THR A 171 14.20 -13.28 1.87
CA THR A 171 13.98 -13.04 3.30
C THR A 171 15.12 -12.17 3.84
N LEU A 172 14.79 -11.03 4.44
CA LEU A 172 15.79 -10.10 4.97
C LEU A 172 16.49 -10.68 6.21
N VAL A 173 17.79 -10.45 6.31
CA VAL A 173 18.60 -10.91 7.45
C VAL A 173 18.39 -9.96 8.63
N GLN A 174 17.41 -10.26 9.48
CA GLN A 174 17.19 -9.57 10.75
C GLN A 174 18.29 -9.90 11.78
N PRO A 175 18.59 -8.98 12.73
CA PRO A 175 19.67 -9.17 13.70
C PRO A 175 19.56 -10.45 14.53
N ALA A 176 20.71 -11.08 14.80
CA ALA A 176 20.79 -12.24 15.65
C ALA A 176 20.36 -11.92 17.10
N GLY A 177 19.67 -12.85 17.76
CA GLY A 177 19.20 -12.69 19.14
C GLY A 177 17.93 -11.83 19.31
N LEU A 178 17.47 -11.12 18.27
CA LEU A 178 16.24 -10.32 18.32
C LEU A 178 15.02 -11.07 17.74
N PRO A 179 13.78 -10.70 18.14
CA PRO A 179 12.56 -11.23 17.55
C PRO A 179 12.49 -10.96 16.03
N LYS A 180 12.06 -11.97 15.26
CA LYS A 180 12.07 -11.96 13.79
C LYS A 180 10.74 -11.49 13.21
N GLY A 181 10.41 -10.22 13.42
CA GLY A 181 9.27 -9.57 12.77
C GLY A 181 9.14 -8.10 13.16
N ALA A 182 8.18 -7.42 12.54
CA ALA A 182 7.87 -6.01 12.80
C ALA A 182 6.35 -5.76 12.66
N THR A 183 5.85 -4.66 13.23
CA THR A 183 4.45 -4.22 13.04
C THR A 183 4.18 -3.88 11.57
N SER A 184 5.10 -3.11 11.00
CA SER A 184 5.09 -2.60 9.64
C SER A 184 6.51 -2.63 9.06
N VAL A 185 6.59 -2.50 7.75
CA VAL A 185 7.84 -2.40 6.99
C VAL A 185 7.59 -1.46 5.83
N SER A 186 8.54 -0.59 5.50
CA SER A 186 8.41 0.36 4.38
C SER A 186 9.59 0.29 3.42
N ILE A 187 9.36 0.51 2.13
CA ILE A 187 10.35 0.38 1.06
C ILE A 187 10.42 1.62 0.14
N ALA A 188 11.64 1.99 -0.23
CA ALA A 188 11.97 3.00 -1.23
C ALA A 188 13.00 2.46 -2.23
N ARG A 189 13.17 3.17 -3.34
CA ARG A 189 14.24 2.96 -4.32
C ARG A 189 14.90 4.32 -4.57
N ASP A 190 16.22 4.39 -4.40
CA ASP A 190 17.01 5.59 -4.66
C ASP A 190 17.19 5.85 -6.17
N SER A 191 17.93 6.90 -6.53
CA SER A 191 18.14 7.28 -7.93
C SER A 191 19.20 6.43 -8.64
N THR A 192 20.13 5.82 -7.91
CA THR A 192 21.06 4.79 -8.44
C THR A 192 20.32 3.51 -8.79
N GLY A 193 19.21 3.26 -8.08
CA GLY A 193 18.33 2.13 -8.25
C GLY A 193 18.42 1.06 -7.17
N GLN A 194 19.24 1.28 -6.14
CA GLN A 194 19.29 0.44 -4.95
C GLN A 194 17.99 0.60 -4.15
N LEU A 195 17.57 -0.49 -3.53
CA LEU A 195 16.35 -0.60 -2.75
C LEU A 195 16.69 -0.48 -1.27
N TRP A 196 15.87 0.26 -0.54
CA TRP A 196 16.04 0.48 0.89
C TRP A 196 14.76 0.14 1.63
N VAL A 197 14.89 -0.58 2.75
CA VAL A 197 13.79 -1.01 3.60
C VAL A 197 14.02 -0.52 5.02
N THR A 198 12.98 0.01 5.66
CA THR A 198 12.97 0.35 7.10
C THR A 198 11.87 -0.37 7.85
N TRP A 199 12.10 -0.66 9.13
CA TRP A 199 11.11 -1.21 10.06
C TRP A 199 11.45 -0.86 11.50
N MET A 200 10.46 -1.03 12.37
CA MET A 200 10.63 -0.93 13.82
C MET A 200 11.01 -2.31 14.38
N GLN A 201 12.31 -2.53 14.58
CA GLN A 201 12.83 -3.76 15.15
C GLN A 201 12.53 -3.82 16.64
N ARG A 202 11.92 -4.92 17.09
CA ARG A 202 11.72 -5.21 18.51
C ARG A 202 13.05 -5.61 19.15
N LEU A 203 13.36 -5.09 20.33
CA LEU A 203 14.62 -5.35 21.05
C LEU A 203 14.56 -6.53 22.04
N GLY A 204 13.38 -7.09 22.32
CA GLY A 204 13.24 -8.20 23.26
C GLY A 204 11.80 -8.64 23.50
N THR A 205 11.56 -9.38 24.58
CA THR A 205 10.23 -9.90 24.93
C THR A 205 9.29 -8.84 25.50
N ILE A 206 9.81 -7.76 26.08
CA ILE A 206 9.01 -6.62 26.54
C ILE A 206 8.18 -6.08 25.35
N PRO A 207 6.85 -5.93 25.48
CA PRO A 207 6.05 -5.23 24.48
C PRO A 207 6.61 -3.83 24.21
N GLU A 208 6.45 -3.35 22.98
CA GLU A 208 6.72 -1.95 22.62
C GLU A 208 8.18 -1.46 22.68
N SER A 209 9.15 -2.24 23.20
CA SER A 209 10.57 -1.84 23.11
C SER A 209 11.10 -2.02 21.68
N THR A 210 11.14 -0.92 20.90
CA THR A 210 11.58 -0.94 19.49
C THR A 210 12.64 0.12 19.15
N ARG A 211 13.27 -0.04 17.98
CA ARG A 211 14.22 0.87 17.32
C ARG A 211 14.01 0.85 15.82
N VAL A 212 14.31 1.95 15.13
CA VAL A 212 14.35 1.98 13.66
C VAL A 212 15.56 1.19 13.18
N TYR A 213 15.31 0.26 12.26
CA TYR A 213 16.33 -0.47 11.52
C TYR A 213 16.19 -0.20 10.03
N VAL A 214 17.30 -0.38 9.31
CA VAL A 214 17.40 -0.27 7.86
C VAL A 214 18.15 -1.46 7.26
N ALA A 215 17.81 -1.80 6.01
CA ALA A 215 18.57 -2.71 5.15
C ALA A 215 18.46 -2.25 3.70
N HIS A 216 19.45 -2.57 2.86
CA HIS A 216 19.47 -2.21 1.45
C HIS A 216 19.86 -3.38 0.55
N SER A 217 19.52 -3.30 -0.74
CA SER A 217 19.97 -4.27 -1.76
C SER A 217 21.45 -4.06 -2.10
N THR A 218 22.22 -5.15 -2.22
CA THR A 218 23.68 -5.12 -2.45
C THR A 218 24.04 -5.72 -3.81
N GLY A 219 24.34 -4.87 -4.79
CA GLY A 219 24.75 -5.26 -6.16
C GLY A 219 23.63 -5.86 -7.05
N THR A 220 22.66 -6.56 -6.47
CA THR A 220 21.42 -7.01 -7.14
C THR A 220 20.23 -6.90 -6.18
N ASP A 221 19.02 -6.70 -6.70
CA ASP A 221 17.78 -6.68 -5.92
C ASP A 221 17.50 -7.99 -5.14
N ALA A 222 18.18 -9.09 -5.48
CA ALA A 222 18.04 -10.40 -4.83
C ALA A 222 19.05 -10.61 -3.66
N SER A 223 20.01 -9.69 -3.51
CA SER A 223 21.04 -9.70 -2.48
C SER A 223 20.82 -8.50 -1.55
N TRP A 224 20.91 -8.68 -0.24
CA TRP A 224 20.59 -7.65 0.74
C TRP A 224 21.60 -7.60 1.88
N SER A 225 21.76 -6.42 2.47
CA SER A 225 22.50 -6.24 3.71
C SER A 225 21.84 -6.98 4.87
N ALA A 226 22.60 -7.19 5.95
CA ALA A 226 21.99 -7.43 7.24
C ALA A 226 21.25 -6.16 7.70
N GLY A 227 20.22 -6.33 8.52
CA GLY A 227 19.54 -5.20 9.18
C GLY A 227 20.43 -4.53 10.21
N ALA A 228 20.62 -3.22 10.07
CA ALA A 228 21.38 -2.38 10.99
C ALA A 228 20.47 -1.36 11.69
N GLU A 229 20.78 -1.01 12.94
CA GLU A 229 20.10 0.08 13.66
C GLU A 229 20.43 1.41 12.97
N LEU A 230 19.42 2.24 12.69
CA LEU A 230 19.64 3.56 12.10
C LEU A 230 20.47 4.42 13.08
N PRO A 231 21.59 5.04 12.69
CA PRO A 231 22.45 5.78 13.61
C PRO A 231 21.75 6.97 14.30
N GLY A 232 22.22 7.32 15.50
CA GLY A 232 21.87 8.58 16.17
C GLY A 232 20.52 8.64 16.90
N GLN A 233 19.66 7.62 16.83
CA GLN A 233 18.31 7.59 17.45
C GLN A 233 18.24 7.78 18.99
N GLY A 234 19.38 7.88 19.67
CA GLY A 234 19.47 7.85 21.13
C GLY A 234 19.40 6.43 21.71
N THR A 235 19.51 6.32 23.04
CA THR A 235 19.61 5.03 23.74
C THR A 235 18.27 4.47 24.23
N SER A 236 17.26 5.32 24.37
CA SER A 236 15.93 4.96 24.88
C SER A 236 15.06 4.29 23.81
N ALA A 237 14.40 3.18 24.16
CA ALA A 237 13.50 2.46 23.25
C ALA A 237 12.30 3.32 22.82
N LEU A 238 11.79 3.06 21.62
CA LEU A 238 10.65 3.73 21.01
C LEU A 238 9.39 2.92 21.31
N ALA A 239 8.55 3.39 22.25
CA ALA A 239 7.24 2.81 22.50
C ALA A 239 6.31 3.14 21.33
N GLN A 240 5.64 2.11 20.78
CA GLN A 240 4.65 2.21 19.70
C GLN A 240 5.04 2.97 18.42
N GLY A 241 6.29 3.41 18.26
CA GLY A 241 6.74 4.18 17.10
C GLY A 241 6.59 3.45 15.77
N VAL A 242 6.62 4.22 14.68
CA VAL A 242 6.62 3.74 13.29
C VAL A 242 7.76 4.38 12.50
N SER A 243 8.22 3.71 11.43
CA SER A 243 9.14 4.29 10.46
C SER A 243 8.61 4.16 9.03
N GLY A 244 8.89 5.18 8.21
CA GLY A 244 8.63 5.20 6.79
C GLY A 244 9.87 5.67 6.03
N ILE A 245 10.03 5.24 4.79
CA ILE A 245 11.16 5.63 3.94
C ILE A 245 10.69 6.20 2.60
N VAL A 246 11.42 7.19 2.08
CA VAL A 246 11.14 7.85 0.80
C VAL A 246 12.44 8.24 0.10
N SER A 247 12.49 8.13 -1.23
CA SER A 247 13.57 8.72 -2.03
C SER A 247 13.24 10.17 -2.41
N PHE A 248 14.24 11.05 -2.31
CA PHE A 248 14.07 12.49 -2.42
C PHE A 248 15.34 13.16 -3.00
N GLY A 249 15.26 14.47 -3.22
CA GLY A 249 16.34 15.23 -3.82
C GLY A 249 16.53 14.96 -5.32
N ASN A 250 17.58 15.52 -5.89
CA ASN A 250 17.92 15.41 -7.31
C ASN A 250 19.43 15.57 -7.51
N GLY A 251 20.01 14.88 -8.50
CA GLY A 251 21.43 14.99 -8.86
C GLY A 251 22.35 14.66 -7.68
N ALA A 252 23.34 15.52 -7.39
CA ALA A 252 24.26 15.33 -6.26
C ALA A 252 23.59 15.40 -4.87
N ASN A 253 22.32 15.82 -4.79
CA ASN A 253 21.52 15.83 -3.56
C ASN A 253 20.46 14.72 -3.56
N ALA A 254 20.50 13.76 -4.50
CA ALA A 254 19.64 12.59 -4.46
C ALA A 254 19.95 11.73 -3.22
N ALA A 255 18.90 11.25 -2.58
CA ALA A 255 18.98 10.58 -1.29
C ALA A 255 17.79 9.66 -1.03
N VAL A 256 17.94 8.76 -0.05
CA VAL A 256 16.82 8.20 0.71
C VAL A 256 16.74 8.82 2.09
N GLY A 257 15.52 8.91 2.61
CA GLY A 257 15.22 9.52 3.89
C GLY A 257 14.27 8.65 4.70
N VAL A 258 14.64 8.39 5.96
CA VAL A 258 13.80 7.66 6.92
C VAL A 258 13.23 8.67 7.90
N LEU A 259 11.89 8.76 7.96
CA LEU A 259 11.16 9.47 9.01
C LEU A 259 10.66 8.44 10.01
N TRP A 260 10.76 8.73 11.31
CA TRP A 260 10.12 7.94 12.36
C TRP A 260 9.42 8.80 13.40
N SER A 261 8.40 8.22 14.03
CA SER A 261 7.81 8.77 15.24
C SER A 261 8.57 8.28 16.48
N ARG A 262 8.76 9.19 17.41
CA ARG A 262 9.22 8.91 18.77
C ARG A 262 8.13 9.34 19.74
N GLU A 263 7.13 8.46 19.88
CA GLU A 263 6.12 8.62 20.92
C GLU A 263 6.71 8.16 22.26
N VAL A 264 7.05 9.13 23.10
CA VAL A 264 7.36 8.86 24.51
C VAL A 264 6.05 9.02 25.29
N SER A 265 5.67 7.94 25.97
CA SER A 265 4.46 7.79 26.81
C SER A 265 4.01 9.11 27.45
N PRO A 266 2.71 9.47 27.36
CA PRO A 266 2.19 10.84 27.45
C PRO A 266 2.71 11.63 28.66
N SER A 267 3.79 12.36 28.43
CA SER A 267 4.47 13.18 29.43
C SER A 267 4.71 14.57 28.85
N SER A 268 4.19 15.57 29.53
CA SER A 268 4.43 16.99 29.24
C SER A 268 5.89 17.42 29.42
N SER A 269 6.74 16.55 30.00
CA SER A 269 8.18 16.77 30.15
C SER A 269 9.05 16.00 29.15
N ALA A 270 8.47 15.28 28.18
CA ALA A 270 9.25 14.54 27.18
C ALA A 270 9.88 15.51 26.18
N THR A 271 11.17 15.82 26.36
CA THR A 271 11.98 16.65 25.44
C THR A 271 12.38 15.93 24.17
N ASP A 272 12.19 14.61 24.14
CA ASP A 272 12.52 13.70 23.04
C ASP A 272 11.26 13.14 22.34
N ASN A 273 10.06 13.64 22.65
CA ASN A 273 8.83 13.30 21.91
C ASN A 273 8.77 14.15 20.62
N GLY A 274 8.62 13.48 19.47
CA GLY A 274 8.61 14.15 18.16
C GLY A 274 8.75 13.22 16.96
N PHE A 275 8.77 13.83 15.78
CA PHE A 275 9.13 13.19 14.52
C PHE A 275 10.57 13.55 14.17
N PHE A 276 11.34 12.53 13.80
CA PHE A 276 12.76 12.65 13.49
C PHE A 276 13.06 12.09 12.10
N PHE A 277 14.06 12.66 11.44
CA PHE A 277 14.43 12.31 10.07
C PHE A 277 15.94 12.12 9.93
N SER A 278 16.38 11.06 9.25
CA SER A 278 17.76 10.91 8.81
C SER A 278 17.78 10.65 7.31
N SER A 279 18.82 11.15 6.65
CA SER A 279 19.04 10.97 5.20
C SER A 279 20.33 10.20 4.94
N HIS A 280 20.35 9.46 3.84
CA HIS A 280 21.53 8.85 3.25
C HIS A 280 21.60 9.33 1.79
N LEU A 281 22.70 9.99 1.43
CA LEU A 281 22.91 10.46 0.05
C LEU A 281 23.26 9.27 -0.84
N ASP A 282 22.73 9.24 -2.06
CA ASP A 282 23.01 8.21 -3.08
C ASP A 282 24.51 8.02 -3.40
N SER A 283 25.36 8.96 -3.01
CA SER A 283 26.82 8.93 -3.17
C SER A 283 27.61 8.60 -1.89
N ALA A 284 26.93 8.35 -0.77
CA ALA A 284 27.55 8.09 0.52
C ALA A 284 27.80 6.58 0.75
N ASP A 285 28.65 6.25 1.71
CA ASP A 285 28.89 4.85 2.10
C ASP A 285 27.64 4.24 2.75
N ASP A 286 27.21 3.07 2.29
CA ASP A 286 25.97 2.40 2.73
C ASP A 286 25.93 2.08 4.24
N THR A 287 27.08 2.05 4.92
CA THR A 287 27.18 1.69 6.35
C THR A 287 27.37 2.88 7.28
N THR A 288 28.03 3.95 6.81
CA THR A 288 28.43 5.12 7.61
C THR A 288 27.87 6.44 7.11
N GLY A 289 27.23 6.47 5.94
CA GLY A 289 26.74 7.66 5.24
C GLY A 289 25.42 8.27 5.74
N TRP A 290 24.83 7.75 6.82
CA TRP A 290 23.60 8.30 7.39
C TRP A 290 23.85 9.61 8.13
N SER A 291 23.03 10.63 7.86
CA SER A 291 23.05 11.90 8.59
C SER A 291 22.63 11.71 10.04
N ALA A 292 23.08 12.63 10.90
CA ALA A 292 22.49 12.82 12.22
C ALA A 292 20.96 13.02 12.11
N PRO A 293 20.18 12.61 13.11
CA PRO A 293 18.73 12.85 13.13
C PRO A 293 18.39 14.34 13.22
N GLU A 294 17.63 14.81 12.23
CA GLU A 294 16.97 16.11 12.21
C GLU A 294 15.68 16.03 13.05
N LEU A 295 15.37 17.10 13.81
CA LEU A 295 14.07 17.22 14.47
C LEU A 295 13.04 17.81 13.49
N ALA A 296 12.18 16.97 12.92
CA ALA A 296 11.18 17.39 11.95
C ALA A 296 9.97 18.10 12.60
N TYR A 297 9.56 17.63 13.78
CA TYR A 297 8.56 18.27 14.65
C TYR A 297 8.72 17.76 16.08
N GLY A 298 8.58 18.60 17.10
CA GLY A 298 8.87 18.19 18.48
C GLY A 298 8.21 19.03 19.57
N GLY A 299 8.31 18.53 20.80
CA GLY A 299 7.74 19.13 22.01
C GLY A 299 6.73 18.21 22.72
N ALA A 300 6.11 18.72 23.79
CA ALA A 300 5.10 17.97 24.52
C ALA A 300 3.97 17.51 23.59
N TYR A 301 3.68 16.21 23.61
CA TYR A 301 2.64 15.56 22.80
C TYR A 301 2.80 15.78 21.27
N ALA A 302 4.03 15.95 20.78
CA ALA A 302 4.28 16.28 19.37
C ALA A 302 4.05 15.11 18.40
N ALA A 303 4.33 13.87 18.81
CA ALA A 303 4.19 12.68 17.98
C ALA A 303 3.17 11.68 18.52
N ASP A 304 2.60 10.97 17.56
CA ASP A 304 1.74 9.80 17.65
C ASP A 304 2.29 8.78 16.62
N ASN A 305 1.76 7.56 16.55
CA ASN A 305 2.28 6.48 15.72
C ASN A 305 1.79 6.45 14.26
N HIS A 306 1.19 7.53 13.76
CA HIS A 306 0.69 7.60 12.39
C HIS A 306 1.46 8.59 11.50
N LEU A 307 2.09 8.11 10.43
CA LEU A 307 2.73 8.94 9.40
C LEU A 307 2.65 8.33 7.99
N SER A 308 2.67 9.18 6.96
CA SER A 308 2.87 8.80 5.56
C SER A 308 3.81 9.79 4.86
N LEU A 309 4.49 9.33 3.80
CA LEU A 309 5.55 10.09 3.11
C LEU A 309 5.28 10.23 1.61
N ALA A 310 5.63 11.39 1.07
CA ALA A 310 5.71 11.66 -0.36
C ALA A 310 6.85 12.65 -0.66
N THR A 311 7.10 12.92 -1.93
CA THR A 311 7.93 14.05 -2.37
C THR A 311 7.19 14.96 -3.32
N ASP A 312 7.41 16.26 -3.20
CA ASP A 312 6.89 17.25 -4.14
C ASP A 312 7.59 17.18 -5.51
N THR A 313 7.21 18.07 -6.44
CA THR A 313 7.80 18.11 -7.78
C THR A 313 9.26 18.61 -7.82
N SER A 314 9.73 19.27 -6.75
CA SER A 314 11.12 19.73 -6.58
C SER A 314 12.01 18.69 -5.88
N GLY A 315 11.44 17.57 -5.42
CA GLY A 315 12.15 16.53 -4.67
C GLY A 315 12.28 16.83 -3.17
N ARG A 316 11.51 17.77 -2.61
CA ARG A 316 11.45 17.98 -1.15
C ARG A 316 10.57 16.92 -0.50
N VAL A 317 10.94 16.51 0.71
CA VAL A 317 10.17 15.55 1.52
C VAL A 317 8.93 16.23 2.08
N LEU A 318 7.79 15.56 1.92
CA LEU A 318 6.53 15.88 2.59
C LEU A 318 6.12 14.68 3.44
N ALA A 319 5.77 14.94 4.71
CA ALA A 319 5.28 13.92 5.62
C ALA A 319 3.93 14.35 6.20
N ALA A 320 2.86 13.60 5.97
CA ALA A 320 1.63 13.82 6.71
C ALA A 320 1.67 12.98 7.99
N VAL A 321 1.52 13.64 9.14
CA VAL A 321 1.72 13.07 10.48
C VAL A 321 0.53 13.38 11.38
N LYS A 322 0.20 12.46 12.29
CA LYS A 322 -0.68 12.73 13.42
C LYS A 322 0.17 13.15 14.63
N THR A 323 -0.31 14.08 15.43
CA THR A 323 0.31 14.45 16.71
C THR A 323 -0.42 13.81 17.88
N GLY A 324 0.21 13.76 19.05
CA GLY A 324 -0.44 13.37 20.30
C GLY A 324 -1.23 14.50 20.96
N LYS A 325 -1.42 15.67 20.32
CA LYS A 325 -1.88 16.91 20.96
C LYS A 325 -3.25 16.83 21.63
N SER A 326 -4.15 15.96 21.15
CA SER A 326 -5.43 15.69 21.81
C SER A 326 -5.32 14.87 23.12
N ALA A 327 -4.16 14.30 23.42
CA ALA A 327 -3.86 13.60 24.68
C ALA A 327 -3.22 14.50 25.75
N ASP A 328 -2.95 15.77 25.44
CA ASP A 328 -2.55 16.77 26.45
C ASP A 328 -3.69 16.96 27.48
N PRO A 329 -3.44 16.91 28.79
CA PRO A 329 -4.46 17.17 29.82
C PRO A 329 -5.09 18.58 29.76
N GLY A 330 -4.43 19.55 29.14
CA GLY A 330 -4.94 20.90 28.89
C GLY A 330 -4.88 21.25 27.39
N PRO A 331 -5.58 20.53 26.51
CA PRO A 331 -5.29 20.52 25.08
C PRO A 331 -5.74 21.82 24.42
N ASN A 332 -4.82 22.50 23.74
CA ASN A 332 -5.14 23.68 22.96
C ASN A 332 -5.91 23.27 21.69
N GLY A 333 -7.17 23.67 21.57
CA GLY A 333 -8.01 23.40 20.40
C GLY A 333 -7.42 23.88 19.05
N SER A 334 -6.47 24.82 19.07
CA SER A 334 -5.79 25.34 17.88
C SER A 334 -4.57 24.52 17.45
N ASP A 335 -4.03 23.65 18.30
CA ASP A 335 -2.85 22.83 17.97
C ASP A 335 -3.14 21.87 16.81
N PRO A 336 -2.14 21.49 16.00
CA PRO A 336 -2.33 20.55 14.89
C PRO A 336 -2.60 19.15 15.44
N GLU A 337 -3.73 18.54 15.05
CA GLU A 337 -4.00 17.11 15.26
C GLU A 337 -3.39 16.28 14.13
N ILE A 338 -3.49 16.79 12.89
CA ILE A 338 -2.76 16.31 11.72
C ILE A 338 -2.01 17.49 11.10
N ALA A 339 -0.76 17.28 10.70
CA ALA A 339 0.06 18.24 9.97
C ALA A 339 0.73 17.62 8.75
N VAL A 340 1.12 18.45 7.77
CA VAL A 340 2.16 18.13 6.80
C VAL A 340 3.45 18.81 7.23
N LEU A 341 4.49 18.01 7.47
CA LEU A 341 5.85 18.50 7.65
C LEU A 341 6.53 18.61 6.29
N ARG A 342 7.17 19.74 6.00
CA ARG A 342 7.93 19.98 4.75
C ARG A 342 9.39 20.24 5.08
N ARG A 343 10.29 19.37 4.60
CA ARG A 343 11.75 19.60 4.68
C ARG A 343 12.16 20.61 3.62
N THR A 344 12.63 21.78 4.02
CA THR A 344 13.04 22.85 3.10
C THR A 344 14.54 22.87 2.84
N ALA A 345 15.33 22.45 3.84
CA ALA A 345 16.77 22.23 3.79
C ALA A 345 17.16 21.19 4.85
N PRO A 346 18.42 20.70 4.91
CA PRO A 346 18.90 19.95 6.07
C PRO A 346 18.62 20.68 7.39
N ASP A 347 18.22 19.92 8.40
CA ASP A 347 17.77 20.40 9.73
C ASP A 347 16.65 21.46 9.72
N THR A 348 16.02 21.73 8.57
CA THR A 348 15.05 22.84 8.42
C THR A 348 13.70 22.31 7.95
N TRP A 349 12.72 22.40 8.85
CA TRP A 349 11.37 21.87 8.66
C TRP A 349 10.31 22.94 8.90
N GLU A 350 9.27 22.92 8.08
CA GLU A 350 8.04 23.68 8.28
C GLU A 350 6.90 22.76 8.68
N THR A 351 5.99 23.25 9.53
CA THR A 351 4.79 22.51 9.95
C THR A 351 3.53 23.19 9.40
N HIS A 352 2.78 22.48 8.56
CA HIS A 352 1.56 22.96 7.93
C HIS A 352 0.34 22.22 8.49
N LYS A 353 -0.48 22.91 9.28
CA LYS A 353 -1.63 22.30 9.97
C LYS A 353 -2.69 21.84 8.97
N VAL A 354 -3.00 20.55 8.96
CA VAL A 354 -4.07 19.96 8.16
C VAL A 354 -5.38 20.01 8.95
N THR A 355 -5.41 19.47 10.16
CA THR A 355 -6.55 19.54 11.10
C THR A 355 -6.07 20.00 12.46
N SER A 356 -6.99 20.52 13.27
CA SER A 356 -6.72 20.97 14.63
C SER A 356 -7.37 20.05 15.66
N VAL A 357 -6.91 20.10 16.91
CA VAL A 357 -7.54 19.37 18.03
C VAL A 357 -9.04 19.70 18.13
N SER A 358 -9.45 20.92 17.77
CA SER A 358 -10.86 21.35 17.72
C SER A 358 -11.71 20.68 16.64
N ASP A 359 -11.11 20.15 15.57
CA ASP A 359 -11.81 19.31 14.58
C ASP A 359 -12.19 17.94 15.18
N ARG A 360 -11.53 17.56 16.30
CA ARG A 360 -11.73 16.40 17.18
C ARG A 360 -11.53 15.04 16.51
N LYS A 361 -10.57 14.27 17.05
CA LYS A 361 -10.36 12.85 16.76
C LYS A 361 -10.14 12.56 15.27
N THR A 362 -9.25 13.29 14.62
CA THR A 362 -8.81 12.99 13.24
C THR A 362 -7.52 12.19 13.29
N THR A 363 -7.43 11.10 12.54
CA THR A 363 -6.29 10.16 12.62
C THR A 363 -5.95 9.53 11.27
N LYS A 364 -4.86 8.76 11.22
CA LYS A 364 -4.40 7.97 10.05
C LYS A 364 -4.23 8.80 8.76
N PRO A 365 -3.34 9.81 8.74
CA PRO A 365 -3.12 10.63 7.56
C PRO A 365 -2.32 9.91 6.46
N PHE A 366 -2.88 9.86 5.26
CA PHE A 366 -2.20 9.42 4.03
C PHE A 366 -2.04 10.57 3.04
N ILE A 367 -0.82 10.90 2.61
CA ILE A 367 -0.54 11.96 1.62
C ILE A 367 -0.35 11.41 0.20
N VAL A 368 -0.98 12.07 -0.78
CA VAL A 368 -0.75 11.87 -2.22
C VAL A 368 -0.45 13.22 -2.86
N VAL A 369 0.60 13.28 -3.67
CA VAL A 369 0.98 14.48 -4.41
C VAL A 369 0.43 14.41 -5.84
N ASP A 370 -0.43 15.36 -6.18
CA ASP A 370 -0.85 15.63 -7.55
C ASP A 370 0.14 16.60 -8.19
N SER A 371 1.01 16.04 -9.02
CA SER A 371 2.07 16.79 -9.71
C SER A 371 1.58 17.58 -10.92
N LEU A 372 0.41 17.25 -11.48
CA LEU A 372 -0.19 17.99 -12.59
C LEU A 372 -0.84 19.28 -12.10
N ASN A 373 -1.59 19.21 -11.00
CA ASN A 373 -2.28 20.35 -10.40
C ASN A 373 -1.45 21.10 -9.35
N GLY A 374 -0.25 20.59 -9.01
CA GLY A 374 0.64 21.19 -8.02
C GLY A 374 0.07 21.15 -6.59
N GLN A 375 -0.58 20.06 -6.21
CA GLN A 375 -1.34 19.93 -4.95
C GLN A 375 -0.87 18.79 -4.06
N ALA A 376 -0.82 19.03 -2.75
CA ALA A 376 -0.82 17.98 -1.74
C ALA A 376 -2.27 17.63 -1.39
N ASN A 377 -2.63 16.35 -1.45
CA ASN A 377 -3.90 15.82 -0.98
C ASN A 377 -3.62 14.96 0.26
N VAL A 378 -4.23 15.29 1.40
CA VAL A 378 -4.11 14.55 2.66
C VAL A 378 -5.45 13.91 2.96
N PHE A 379 -5.47 12.58 2.99
CA PHE A 379 -6.60 11.76 3.40
C PHE A 379 -6.46 11.39 4.86
N PHE A 380 -7.56 11.35 5.60
CA PHE A 380 -7.55 10.98 7.02
C PHE A 380 -8.95 10.52 7.44
N VAL A 381 -9.06 9.87 8.60
CA VAL A 381 -10.35 9.39 9.11
C VAL A 381 -10.81 10.14 10.35
N ARG A 382 -12.14 10.22 10.51
CA ARG A 382 -12.79 10.76 11.71
C ARG A 382 -14.16 10.09 11.95
N PRO A 383 -14.54 9.81 13.21
CA PRO A 383 -13.72 9.94 14.43
C PRO A 383 -12.65 8.85 14.51
N GLU A 384 -11.58 9.08 15.26
CA GLU A 384 -10.60 8.06 15.67
C GLU A 384 -11.23 6.99 16.57
N SER A 385 -12.03 7.39 17.56
CA SER A 385 -12.70 6.51 18.52
C SER A 385 -14.13 6.95 18.83
N GLY A 386 -15.02 5.98 19.09
CA GLY A 386 -16.44 6.22 19.39
C GLY A 386 -17.35 6.20 18.16
N GLN A 387 -17.03 5.33 17.20
CA GLN A 387 -17.80 5.08 15.99
C GLN A 387 -19.12 4.39 16.32
N SER A 388 -20.18 4.75 15.63
CA SER A 388 -21.45 4.04 15.65
C SER A 388 -22.17 4.22 14.32
N THR A 389 -23.30 3.54 14.11
CA THR A 389 -24.18 3.79 12.95
C THR A 389 -24.70 5.22 12.90
N LEU A 390 -24.77 5.92 14.04
CA LEU A 390 -25.16 7.34 14.15
C LEU A 390 -23.96 8.31 14.05
N ASN A 391 -22.73 7.78 14.10
CA ASN A 391 -21.47 8.54 14.05
C ASN A 391 -20.41 7.70 13.32
N PRO A 392 -20.59 7.43 12.02
CA PRO A 392 -19.72 6.54 11.26
C PRO A 392 -18.30 7.12 11.13
N ARG A 393 -17.29 6.25 11.05
CA ARG A 393 -15.96 6.67 10.59
C ARG A 393 -16.03 6.97 9.11
N ILE A 394 -15.55 8.16 8.72
CA ILE A 394 -15.57 8.69 7.36
C ILE A 394 -14.13 9.00 6.95
N VAL A 395 -13.76 8.67 5.71
CA VAL A 395 -12.51 9.12 5.10
C VAL A 395 -12.75 10.51 4.51
N TYR A 396 -12.01 11.50 5.02
CA TYR A 396 -12.00 12.87 4.53
C TYR A 396 -10.75 13.14 3.72
N ARG A 397 -10.79 14.22 2.94
CA ARG A 397 -9.67 14.82 2.23
C ARG A 397 -9.59 16.31 2.50
N LYS A 398 -8.38 16.78 2.79
CA LYS A 398 -7.99 18.17 2.56
C LYS A 398 -6.95 18.25 1.44
N GLN A 399 -6.91 19.40 0.78
CA GLN A 399 -5.91 19.70 -0.26
C GLN A 399 -5.36 21.11 -0.06
N ALA A 400 -4.12 21.32 -0.50
CA ALA A 400 -3.45 22.61 -0.53
C ALA A 400 -2.46 22.68 -1.70
N SER A 401 -2.04 23.89 -2.09
CA SER A 401 -0.94 24.07 -3.06
C SER A 401 0.38 23.57 -2.48
N LEU A 402 1.23 22.97 -3.31
CA LEU A 402 2.61 22.60 -2.91
C LEU A 402 3.51 23.83 -2.64
N THR A 403 3.09 25.02 -3.10
CA THR A 403 3.80 26.28 -2.88
C THR A 403 3.79 26.67 -1.41
N ASP A 404 2.61 26.73 -0.78
CA ASP A 404 2.40 27.26 0.57
C ASP A 404 1.88 26.23 1.58
N LEU A 405 1.33 25.11 1.12
CA LEU A 405 0.64 24.09 1.93
C LEU A 405 -0.46 24.65 2.85
N ALA A 406 -1.12 25.73 2.40
CA ALA A 406 -2.21 26.38 3.15
C ALA A 406 -3.52 25.56 3.08
N PHE A 407 -3.74 24.68 4.07
CA PHE A 407 -4.99 23.92 4.18
C PHE A 407 -6.13 24.74 4.79
N ALA A 408 -7.31 24.67 4.20
CA ALA A 408 -8.53 25.30 4.73
C ALA A 408 -8.96 24.69 6.09
N THR A 409 -9.72 25.45 6.89
CA THR A 409 -10.26 25.01 8.19
C THR A 409 -11.37 23.96 8.08
N GLY A 410 -11.77 23.33 9.20
CA GLY A 410 -12.81 22.30 9.25
C GLY A 410 -12.32 20.90 8.87
N LEU A 411 -13.18 20.06 8.26
CA LEU A 411 -12.81 18.67 7.91
C LEU A 411 -12.47 18.45 6.43
N GLY A 412 -12.67 19.45 5.57
CA GLY A 412 -12.56 19.25 4.12
C GLY A 412 -13.73 18.42 3.57
N VAL A 413 -13.45 17.58 2.56
CA VAL A 413 -14.46 16.86 1.77
C VAL A 413 -14.46 15.38 2.15
N ALA A 414 -15.63 14.78 2.39
CA ALA A 414 -15.75 13.33 2.55
C ALA A 414 -15.50 12.64 1.19
N ILE A 415 -14.69 11.58 1.19
CA ILE A 415 -14.32 10.81 -0.01
C ILE A 415 -14.77 9.34 0.09
N ILE A 416 -14.87 8.78 1.30
CA ILE A 416 -15.50 7.47 1.55
C ILE A 416 -16.41 7.60 2.77
N LYS A 417 -17.71 7.31 2.59
CA LYS A 417 -18.73 7.34 3.65
C LYS A 417 -19.78 6.26 3.40
N ASN A 418 -19.99 5.40 4.40
CA ASN A 418 -21.13 4.49 4.45
C ASN A 418 -21.63 4.39 5.90
N THR A 419 -22.95 4.34 6.10
CA THR A 419 -23.58 4.08 7.41
C THR A 419 -23.68 2.60 7.74
N THR A 420 -23.63 1.73 6.72
CA THR A 420 -23.52 0.27 6.90
C THR A 420 -22.12 -0.13 7.33
N ASP A 421 -21.12 0.29 6.55
CA ASP A 421 -19.70 0.09 6.84
C ASP A 421 -19.17 1.32 7.62
N TYR A 422 -19.59 1.41 8.88
CA TYR A 422 -19.37 2.59 9.74
C TYR A 422 -18.04 2.57 10.53
N TYR A 423 -17.23 1.53 10.36
CA TYR A 423 -15.95 1.29 11.01
C TYR A 423 -14.77 1.28 10.00
N LEU A 424 -14.93 2.00 8.88
CA LEU A 424 -13.85 2.34 7.93
C LEU A 424 -12.56 2.71 8.66
N ASN A 425 -11.42 2.23 8.16
CA ASN A 425 -10.12 2.48 8.77
C ASN A 425 -9.00 2.49 7.73
N ASP A 426 -7.84 3.00 8.17
CA ASP A 426 -6.55 2.92 7.46
C ASP A 426 -6.64 3.25 5.97
N PRO A 427 -6.94 4.53 5.62
CA PRO A 427 -6.97 4.98 4.25
C PRO A 427 -5.57 4.90 3.65
N THR A 428 -5.47 4.33 2.46
CA THR A 428 -4.20 4.09 1.78
C THR A 428 -4.33 4.37 0.29
N SER A 429 -3.22 4.73 -0.34
CA SER A 429 -3.12 4.95 -1.77
C SER A 429 -1.73 4.53 -2.25
N THR A 430 -1.06 5.35 -3.04
CA THR A 430 0.23 5.09 -3.65
C THR A 430 1.33 6.02 -3.12
N LYS A 431 2.60 5.56 -3.15
CA LYS A 431 3.79 6.42 -3.00
C LYS A 431 4.06 7.30 -4.22
N GLN A 432 3.50 6.95 -5.38
CA GLN A 432 3.75 7.67 -6.61
C GLN A 432 3.10 9.05 -6.58
N LYS A 433 3.78 10.05 -7.14
CA LYS A 433 3.08 11.25 -7.60
C LYS A 433 2.06 10.85 -8.66
N VAL A 434 0.86 11.44 -8.62
CA VAL A 434 -0.13 11.30 -9.69
C VAL A 434 0.00 12.45 -10.68
N SER A 435 -0.35 12.19 -11.94
CA SER A 435 -0.41 13.20 -12.99
C SER A 435 -1.46 12.76 -14.01
N GLY A 436 -2.58 13.47 -14.10
CA GLY A 436 -3.66 13.23 -15.08
C GLY A 436 -4.50 11.95 -14.92
N ILE A 437 -4.06 10.97 -14.12
CA ILE A 437 -4.76 9.70 -13.83
C ILE A 437 -5.74 9.77 -12.64
N GLY A 438 -5.88 10.94 -12.04
CA GLY A 438 -6.68 11.12 -10.82
C GLY A 438 -6.00 10.48 -9.60
N ILE A 439 -6.77 10.29 -8.53
CA ILE A 439 -6.33 9.61 -7.30
C ILE A 439 -7.38 8.55 -6.95
N VAL A 440 -6.93 7.35 -6.55
CA VAL A 440 -7.76 6.36 -5.85
C VAL A 440 -7.29 6.23 -4.42
N VAL A 441 -8.21 6.12 -3.48
CA VAL A 441 -7.96 5.87 -2.06
C VAL A 441 -8.77 4.66 -1.65
N LEU A 442 -8.11 3.66 -1.08
CA LEU A 442 -8.72 2.45 -0.54
C LEU A 442 -8.81 2.56 0.99
N ALA A 443 -9.86 2.01 1.57
CA ALA A 443 -10.01 1.78 3.00
C ALA A 443 -10.65 0.41 3.23
N SER A 444 -10.58 -0.09 4.47
CA SER A 444 -11.31 -1.29 4.87
C SER A 444 -12.17 -1.03 6.09
N ASP A 445 -13.38 -1.60 6.12
CA ASP A 445 -14.22 -1.62 7.32
C ASP A 445 -13.87 -2.86 8.13
N THR A 446 -13.44 -2.68 9.39
CA THR A 446 -12.97 -3.78 10.26
C THR A 446 -14.09 -4.39 11.10
N LYS A 447 -15.36 -4.19 10.72
CA LYS A 447 -16.55 -4.74 11.39
C LYS A 447 -17.47 -5.50 10.43
N THR A 448 -17.69 -5.00 9.22
CA THR A 448 -18.44 -5.68 8.15
C THR A 448 -17.53 -6.50 7.24
N HIS A 449 -16.21 -6.27 7.33
CA HIS A 449 -15.16 -6.89 6.51
C HIS A 449 -15.32 -6.63 5.01
N TYR A 450 -15.63 -5.39 4.63
CA TYR A 450 -15.65 -4.92 3.24
C TYR A 450 -14.51 -3.96 2.94
N TYR A 451 -13.97 -4.06 1.73
CA TYR A 451 -13.22 -2.97 1.12
C TYR A 451 -14.19 -1.86 0.66
N LEU A 452 -13.74 -0.62 0.74
CA LEU A 452 -14.36 0.52 0.08
C LEU A 452 -13.28 1.40 -0.53
N HIS A 453 -13.57 2.02 -1.66
CA HIS A 453 -12.68 3.02 -2.25
C HIS A 453 -13.41 4.32 -2.59
N GLY A 454 -12.62 5.39 -2.68
CA GLY A 454 -13.03 6.67 -3.20
C GLY A 454 -12.03 7.14 -4.24
N CYS A 455 -12.46 8.08 -5.08
CA CYS A 455 -11.70 8.53 -6.24
C CYS A 455 -11.69 10.07 -6.31
N ILE A 456 -10.79 10.63 -7.12
CA ILE A 456 -10.73 12.05 -7.47
C ILE A 456 -10.35 12.20 -8.95
N GLY A 457 -10.99 13.14 -9.64
CA GLY A 457 -10.64 13.48 -11.03
C GLY A 457 -10.97 12.35 -12.00
N SER A 458 -10.09 12.11 -12.97
CA SER A 458 -10.25 11.06 -13.99
C SER A 458 -10.34 9.63 -13.44
N ALA A 459 -9.89 9.38 -12.21
CA ALA A 459 -10.11 8.11 -11.52
C ALA A 459 -11.59 7.85 -11.19
N CYS A 460 -12.44 8.88 -11.15
CA CYS A 460 -13.89 8.78 -10.95
C CYS A 460 -14.71 8.62 -12.23
N ALA A 461 -14.07 8.45 -13.39
CA ALA A 461 -14.77 8.37 -14.67
C ALA A 461 -15.47 7.01 -14.87
N GLY A 462 -16.55 6.79 -14.11
CA GLY A 462 -17.63 5.90 -14.54
C GLY A 462 -18.28 6.39 -15.85
N PRO A 463 -19.21 5.61 -16.44
CA PRO A 463 -19.86 5.91 -17.72
C PRO A 463 -20.61 7.24 -17.75
#